data_AF-A0A919PQB0-F1
#
_entry.id   AF-A0A919PQB0-F1
#
_cell.length_a   1.000
_cell.length_b   1.000
_cell.length_c   1.000
_cell.angle_alpha   90.00
_cell.angle_beta   90.00
_cell.angle_gamma   90.00
#
_symmetry.space_group_name_H-M   'P 1'
#
loop_
_entity.id
_entity.type
_entity.pdbx_description
1 polymer ?
#
loop_
_entity_poly.entity_id
_entity_poly.type
_entity_poly.pdbx_seq_one_letter_code
_entity_poly.pdbx_strand_id
1 'polypeptide(L)'
;MPRSSIGSLVAPQRLNDHFGPSHVLADVAARNCSAHRSRLTSHVVACGACWELAIRDDERFAVECGLPREMDVDPEYVDEIAVELACRGERVRLTRPELAVAAERLLARRLSLSAAAARLRVSYDAVFMAVNGRGSAVAAEAA
;
A
#
# COMPACT_ATOMS: atom_id res chain seq x y z
N MET A 1 27.56 41.21 -13.02
CA MET A 1 26.59 40.12 -13.27
C MET A 1 26.08 39.62 -11.92
N PRO A 2 24.79 39.74 -11.61
CA PRO A 2 24.22 39.22 -10.37
C PRO A 2 24.01 37.71 -10.46
N ARG A 3 24.47 36.96 -9.45
CA ARG A 3 24.10 35.55 -9.27
C ARG A 3 22.76 35.50 -8.56
N SER A 4 21.73 35.05 -9.27
CA SER A 4 20.42 34.78 -8.71
C SER A 4 20.53 33.66 -7.66
N SER A 5 20.27 34.00 -6.41
CA SER A 5 19.97 33.03 -5.36
C SER A 5 18.59 32.45 -5.63
N ILE A 6 18.53 31.20 -6.06
CA ILE A 6 17.28 30.42 -6.03
C ILE A 6 17.05 30.04 -4.57
N GLY A 7 16.09 30.74 -3.94
CA GLY A 7 15.50 30.31 -2.69
C GLY A 7 14.79 28.99 -2.91
N SER A 8 15.41 27.89 -2.47
CA SER A 8 14.73 26.62 -2.31
C SER A 8 13.95 26.68 -1.01
N LEU A 9 12.66 26.99 -1.11
CA LEU A 9 11.68 26.81 -0.04
C LEU A 9 11.39 25.30 0.09
N VAL A 10 12.37 24.54 0.58
CA VAL A 10 12.10 23.22 1.15
C VAL A 10 11.42 23.49 2.48
N ALA A 11 10.11 23.23 2.53
CA ALA A 11 9.37 23.21 3.78
C ALA A 11 10.12 22.34 4.80
N PRO A 12 10.26 22.75 6.07
CA PRO A 12 10.92 21.91 7.07
C PRO A 12 10.13 20.60 7.20
N GLN A 13 10.70 19.52 6.68
CA GLN A 13 10.24 18.18 6.98
C GLN A 13 10.26 18.04 8.49
N ARG A 14 9.12 17.73 9.11
CA ARG A 14 9.04 17.48 10.55
C ARG A 14 9.91 16.25 10.85
N LEU A 15 11.10 16.50 11.40
CA LEU A 15 12.18 15.53 11.59
C LEU A 15 11.92 14.42 12.63
N ASN A 16 10.70 14.20 13.13
CA ASN A 16 10.52 13.46 14.40
C ASN A 16 9.46 12.34 14.46
N ASP A 17 8.99 11.76 13.35
CA ASP A 17 8.05 10.61 13.40
C ASP A 17 8.60 9.28 12.86
N HIS A 18 9.89 9.19 12.50
CA HIS A 18 10.45 7.96 11.91
C HIS A 18 10.63 6.81 12.90
N PHE A 19 10.68 7.06 14.22
CA PHE A 19 10.85 6.04 15.25
C PHE A 19 9.77 6.14 16.34
N GLY A 20 8.53 6.37 15.90
CA GLY A 20 7.34 6.44 16.75
C GLY A 20 6.52 5.13 16.79
N PRO A 21 5.41 5.11 17.54
CA PRO A 21 4.54 3.93 17.67
C PRO A 21 3.92 3.43 16.36
N SER A 22 3.86 4.28 15.33
CA SER A 22 3.34 3.94 14.00
C SER A 22 4.37 3.30 13.07
N HIS A 23 5.64 3.21 13.48
CA HIS A 23 6.68 2.60 12.66
C HIS A 23 6.47 1.08 12.57
N VAL A 24 6.69 0.49 11.39
CA VAL A 24 6.45 -0.95 11.13
C VAL A 24 7.26 -1.88 12.04
N LEU A 25 8.44 -1.43 12.50
CA LEU A 25 9.29 -2.15 13.44
C LEU A 25 9.10 -1.76 14.92
N ALA A 26 8.11 -0.92 15.26
CA ALA A 26 7.91 -0.42 16.62
C ALA A 26 7.72 -1.55 17.65
N ASP A 27 6.88 -2.53 17.33
CA ASP A 27 6.61 -3.67 18.22
C ASP A 27 7.84 -4.59 18.39
N VAL A 28 8.68 -4.71 17.36
CA VAL A 28 9.93 -5.48 17.43
C VAL A 28 10.93 -4.76 18.35
N ALA A 29 11.13 -3.46 18.13
CA ALA A 29 12.03 -2.64 18.92
C ALA A 29 11.58 -2.58 20.40
N ALA A 30 10.29 -2.43 20.67
CA ALA A 30 9.72 -2.44 22.02
C ALA A 30 9.96 -3.76 22.74
N ARG A 31 9.78 -4.90 22.05
CA ARG A 31 10.08 -6.24 22.60
C ARG A 31 11.55 -6.39 22.95
N ASN A 32 12.45 -5.98 22.06
CA ASN A 32 13.90 -5.99 22.32
C ASN A 32 14.26 -5.14 23.54
N CYS A 33 13.61 -3.99 23.71
CA CYS A 33 13.86 -3.07 24.81
C CYS A 33 13.31 -3.57 26.15
N SER A 34 12.17 -4.27 26.13
CA SER A 34 11.54 -4.83 27.33
C SER A 34 12.45 -5.83 28.06
N ALA A 35 13.34 -6.51 27.32
CA ALA A 35 14.27 -7.50 27.84
C ALA A 35 15.34 -6.93 28.77
N HIS A 36 15.67 -5.63 28.67
CA HIS A 36 16.72 -5.01 29.49
C HIS A 36 16.28 -3.73 30.21
N ARG A 37 14.95 -3.57 30.38
CA ARG A 37 14.29 -2.58 31.27
C ARG A 37 14.99 -1.21 31.33
N SER A 38 15.24 -0.59 30.19
CA SER A 38 15.68 0.81 30.20
C SER A 38 14.52 1.69 30.68
N ARG A 39 14.82 2.67 31.56
CA ARG A 39 13.84 3.67 32.04
C ARG A 39 13.52 4.66 30.91
N LEU A 40 12.77 4.19 29.91
CA LEU A 40 12.25 5.06 28.88
C LEU A 40 11.15 5.94 29.46
N THR A 41 11.08 7.18 29.01
CA THR A 41 9.93 8.04 29.28
C THR A 41 8.71 7.46 28.56
N SER A 42 7.49 7.79 29.03
CA SER A 42 6.22 7.26 28.52
C SER A 42 5.95 7.48 27.02
N HIS A 43 6.80 8.23 26.33
CA HIS A 43 6.65 8.60 24.93
C HIS A 43 7.68 7.94 24.00
N VAL A 44 8.60 7.11 24.54
CA VAL A 44 9.65 6.45 23.75
C VAL A 44 9.35 4.96 23.65
N VAL A 45 9.24 4.46 22.41
CA VAL A 45 8.95 3.04 22.10
C VAL A 45 10.08 2.12 22.53
N ALA A 46 11.32 2.51 22.24
CA ALA A 46 12.52 1.72 22.48
C ALA A 46 13.77 2.61 22.55
N CYS A 47 14.84 2.12 23.18
CA CYS A 47 16.14 2.81 23.14
C CYS A 47 16.78 2.70 21.74
N GLY A 48 17.74 3.58 21.44
CA GLY A 48 18.41 3.60 20.12
C GLY A 48 19.05 2.26 19.72
N ALA A 49 19.66 1.55 20.67
CA ALA A 49 20.25 0.23 20.41
C ALA A 49 19.21 -0.83 20.01
N CYS A 50 17.99 -0.76 20.55
CA CYS A 50 16.91 -1.68 20.18
C CYS A 50 16.35 -1.39 18.80
N TRP A 51 16.27 -0.10 18.44
CA TRP A 51 15.90 0.31 17.10
C TRP A 51 16.92 -0.17 16.07
N GLU A 52 18.21 0.05 16.32
CA GLU A 52 19.28 -0.41 15.45
C GLU A 52 19.27 -1.94 15.29
N LEU A 53 19.08 -2.67 16.39
CA LEU A 53 18.97 -4.13 16.33
C LEU A 53 17.77 -4.57 15.47
N ALA A 54 16.59 -3.99 15.69
CA ALA A 54 15.40 -4.34 14.93
C ALA A 54 15.57 -4.06 13.42
N ILE A 55 16.21 -2.93 13.06
CA ILE A 55 16.50 -2.59 11.66
C ILE A 55 17.52 -3.57 11.06
N ARG A 56 18.59 -3.91 11.78
CA ARG A 56 19.62 -4.83 11.28
C ARG A 56 19.10 -6.25 11.13
N ASP A 57 18.22 -6.70 12.02
CA ASP A 57 17.60 -8.02 11.91
C ASP A 57 16.67 -8.08 10.69
N ASP A 58 15.90 -7.02 10.43
CA ASP A 58 15.07 -6.89 9.23
C ASP A 58 15.91 -6.86 7.93
N GLU A 59 16.98 -6.06 7.92
CA GLU A 59 17.93 -6.01 6.79
C GLU A 59 18.60 -7.36 6.56
N ARG A 60 19.05 -8.04 7.62
CA ARG A 60 19.64 -9.37 7.53
C ARG A 60 18.65 -10.36 6.94
N PHE A 61 17.40 -10.35 7.42
CA PHE A 61 16.35 -11.22 6.90
C PHE A 61 16.12 -10.97 5.40
N ALA A 62 16.05 -9.70 4.97
CA ALA A 62 15.91 -9.35 3.56
C ALA A 62 17.07 -9.90 2.71
N VAL A 63 18.31 -9.78 3.18
CA VAL A 63 19.49 -10.33 2.48
C VAL A 63 19.48 -11.86 2.45
N GLU A 64 19.22 -12.51 3.58
CA GLU A 64 19.21 -13.98 3.69
C GLU A 64 18.12 -14.63 2.83
N CYS A 65 16.96 -13.97 2.71
CA CYS A 65 15.87 -14.43 1.85
C CYS A 65 15.98 -13.96 0.39
N GLY A 66 17.03 -13.21 0.04
CA GLY A 66 17.21 -12.68 -1.32
C GLY A 66 16.09 -11.72 -1.75
N LEU A 67 15.49 -11.00 -0.80
CA LEU A 67 14.44 -10.04 -1.07
C LEU A 67 15.03 -8.82 -1.80
N PRO A 68 14.30 -8.26 -2.78
CA PRO A 68 14.75 -7.06 -3.47
C PRO A 68 14.74 -5.88 -2.50
N ARG A 69 15.77 -5.02 -2.60
CA ARG A 69 15.90 -3.81 -1.77
C ARG A 69 14.83 -2.77 -2.10
N GLU A 70 14.43 -2.71 -3.37
CA GLU A 70 13.39 -1.84 -3.89
C GLU A 70 12.33 -2.72 -4.51
N MET A 71 11.07 -2.49 -4.16
CA MET A 71 9.94 -3.16 -4.78
C MET A 71 9.29 -2.18 -5.75
N ASP A 72 9.31 -2.52 -7.03
CA ASP A 72 8.42 -1.88 -7.99
C ASP A 72 7.00 -2.37 -7.73
N VAL A 73 6.13 -1.46 -7.29
CA VAL A 73 4.70 -1.77 -7.14
C VAL A 73 4.14 -1.99 -8.53
N ASP A 74 3.77 -3.24 -8.83
CA ASP A 74 3.08 -3.56 -10.07
C ASP A 74 1.73 -2.82 -10.11
N PRO A 75 1.55 -1.83 -11.01
CA PRO A 75 0.32 -1.07 -11.09
C PRO A 75 -0.89 -1.91 -11.53
N GLU A 76 -0.65 -3.08 -12.12
CA GLU A 76 -1.67 -4.04 -12.54
C GLU A 76 -1.89 -5.15 -11.50
N TYR A 77 -1.21 -5.11 -10.35
CA TYR A 77 -1.43 -6.05 -9.27
C TYR A 77 -2.89 -6.01 -8.80
N VAL A 78 -3.48 -7.18 -8.62
CA VAL A 78 -4.84 -7.37 -8.15
C VAL A 78 -4.82 -8.05 -6.80
N ASP A 79 -5.26 -7.36 -5.76
CA ASP A 79 -5.55 -8.00 -4.48
C ASP A 79 -6.85 -8.83 -4.58
N GLU A 80 -6.67 -10.15 -4.69
CA GLU A 80 -7.77 -11.11 -4.81
C GLU A 80 -8.72 -11.11 -3.60
N ILE A 81 -8.20 -10.80 -2.41
CA ILE A 81 -9.01 -10.73 -1.19
C ILE A 81 -9.88 -9.47 -1.25
N ALA A 82 -9.31 -8.32 -1.62
CA ALA A 82 -10.08 -7.09 -1.79
C ALA A 82 -11.19 -7.26 -2.83
N VAL A 83 -10.89 -7.92 -3.97
CA VAL A 83 -11.87 -8.26 -5.00
C VAL A 83 -12.98 -9.15 -4.44
N GLU A 84 -12.64 -10.20 -3.69
CA GLU A 84 -13.63 -11.12 -3.13
C GLU A 84 -14.55 -10.43 -2.12
N LEU A 85 -13.99 -9.64 -1.20
CA LEU A 85 -14.76 -8.87 -0.21
C LEU A 85 -15.71 -7.88 -0.90
N ALA A 86 -15.23 -7.16 -1.91
CA ALA A 86 -16.09 -6.26 -2.70
C ALA A 86 -17.18 -7.03 -3.47
N CYS A 87 -16.87 -8.19 -4.04
CA CYS A 87 -17.86 -9.06 -4.67
C CYS A 87 -18.93 -9.55 -3.69
N ARG A 88 -18.62 -9.67 -2.39
CA ARG A 88 -19.59 -9.94 -1.31
C ARG A 88 -20.39 -8.71 -0.90
N GLY A 89 -19.98 -7.51 -1.30
CA GLY A 89 -20.67 -6.23 -1.03
C GLY A 89 -20.12 -5.48 0.17
N GLU A 90 -18.96 -5.91 0.66
CA GLU A 90 -18.23 -5.22 1.70
C GLU A 90 -17.61 -3.93 1.17
N ARG A 91 -17.43 -2.95 2.07
CA ARG A 91 -16.91 -1.64 1.70
C ARG A 91 -15.38 -1.67 1.73
N VAL A 92 -14.79 -2.00 0.59
CA VAL A 92 -13.34 -1.98 0.37
C VAL A 92 -13.00 -0.95 -0.70
N ARG A 93 -11.87 -0.26 -0.57
CA ARG A 93 -11.37 0.64 -1.62
C ARG A 93 -10.68 -0.22 -2.67
N LEU A 94 -11.20 -0.21 -3.89
CA LEU A 94 -10.59 -0.93 -5.00
C LEU A 94 -9.69 -0.02 -5.83
N THR A 95 -8.59 -0.58 -6.32
CA THR A 95 -7.82 -0.03 -7.43
C THR A 95 -8.56 -0.22 -8.76
N ARG A 96 -8.06 0.38 -9.84
CA ARG A 96 -8.64 0.22 -11.17
C ARG A 96 -8.59 -1.25 -11.67
N PRO A 97 -7.45 -1.97 -11.60
CA PRO A 97 -7.41 -3.37 -12.03
C PRO A 97 -8.31 -4.27 -11.16
N GLU A 98 -8.35 -4.05 -9.84
CA GLU A 98 -9.26 -4.77 -8.94
C GLU A 98 -10.73 -4.53 -9.27
N LEU A 99 -11.11 -3.28 -9.56
CA LEU A 99 -12.48 -2.94 -9.95
C LEU A 99 -12.90 -3.67 -11.24
N ALA A 100 -12.00 -3.76 -12.22
CA ALA A 100 -12.27 -4.49 -13.46
C ALA A 100 -12.50 -5.99 -13.19
N VAL A 101 -11.62 -6.63 -12.42
CA VAL A 101 -11.77 -8.05 -12.06
C VAL A 101 -13.04 -8.29 -11.25
N ALA A 102 -13.36 -7.42 -10.28
CA ALA A 102 -14.58 -7.53 -9.49
C ALA A 102 -15.85 -7.39 -10.36
N ALA A 103 -15.85 -6.43 -11.28
CA ALA A 103 -16.95 -6.23 -12.22
C ALA A 103 -17.16 -7.45 -13.12
N GLU A 104 -16.08 -7.95 -13.74
CA GLU A 104 -16.11 -9.16 -14.59
C GLU A 104 -16.67 -10.38 -13.84
N ARG A 105 -16.24 -10.60 -12.58
CA ARG A 105 -16.75 -11.70 -11.74
C ARG A 105 -18.24 -11.58 -11.45
N LEU A 106 -18.74 -10.38 -11.17
CA LEU A 106 -20.16 -10.17 -10.91
C LEU A 106 -21.00 -10.35 -12.18
N LEU A 107 -20.51 -9.88 -13.34
CA LEU A 107 -21.16 -10.10 -14.63
C LEU A 107 -21.18 -11.58 -15.02
N ALA A 108 -20.10 -12.32 -14.77
CA ALA A 108 -20.04 -13.77 -14.98
C ALA A 108 -21.06 -14.52 -14.11
N ARG A 109 -21.40 -13.98 -12.93
CA ARG A 109 -22.50 -14.45 -12.06
C ARG A 109 -23.89 -13.95 -12.50
N ARG A 110 -23.99 -13.39 -13.72
CA ARG A 110 -25.20 -12.86 -14.36
C ARG A 110 -25.84 -11.66 -13.65
N LEU A 111 -25.06 -10.89 -12.88
CA LEU A 111 -25.54 -9.58 -12.44
C LEU A 111 -25.54 -8.63 -13.64
N SER A 112 -26.49 -7.69 -13.66
CA SER A 112 -26.44 -6.56 -14.58
C SER A 112 -25.36 -5.57 -14.16
N LEU A 113 -24.93 -4.69 -15.08
CA LEU A 113 -23.98 -3.62 -14.77
C LEU A 113 -24.46 -2.74 -13.59
N SER A 114 -25.75 -2.39 -13.55
CA SER A 114 -26.32 -1.62 -12.46
C SER A 114 -26.32 -2.37 -11.13
N ALA A 115 -26.59 -3.69 -11.15
CA ALA A 115 -26.53 -4.52 -9.95
C ALA A 115 -25.08 -4.69 -9.46
N ALA A 116 -24.12 -4.83 -10.38
CA ALA A 116 -22.70 -4.86 -10.05
C ALA A 116 -22.24 -3.52 -9.46
N ALA A 117 -22.63 -2.38 -10.06
CA ALA A 117 -22.32 -1.06 -9.54
C ALA A 117 -22.88 -0.83 -8.13
N ALA A 118 -24.13 -1.23 -7.89
CA ALA A 118 -24.75 -1.17 -6.57
C ALA A 118 -24.01 -2.05 -5.56
N ARG A 119 -23.61 -3.27 -5.96
CA ARG A 119 -22.87 -4.20 -5.10
C ARG A 119 -21.49 -3.66 -4.73
N LEU A 120 -20.76 -3.13 -5.71
CA LEU A 120 -19.42 -2.58 -5.55
C LEU A 120 -19.43 -1.15 -4.97
N ARG A 121 -20.62 -0.55 -4.82
CA ARG A 121 -20.84 0.81 -4.31
C ARG A 121 -20.08 1.88 -5.11
N VAL A 122 -20.05 1.70 -6.43
CA VAL A 122 -19.47 2.64 -7.39
C VAL A 122 -20.54 3.10 -8.38
N SER A 123 -20.22 4.09 -9.22
CA SER A 123 -21.12 4.51 -10.28
C SER A 123 -21.24 3.43 -11.37
N TYR A 124 -22.35 3.45 -12.09
CA TYR A 124 -22.54 2.64 -13.29
C TYR A 124 -21.39 2.86 -14.29
N ASP A 125 -21.03 4.13 -14.53
CA ASP A 125 -19.97 4.50 -15.47
C ASP A 125 -18.61 3.93 -15.07
N ALA A 126 -18.30 3.86 -13.77
CA ALA A 126 -17.05 3.26 -13.30
C ALA A 126 -16.98 1.77 -13.66
N VAL A 127 -18.08 1.03 -13.48
CA VAL A 127 -18.16 -0.39 -13.87
C VAL A 127 -18.08 -0.55 -15.39
N PHE A 128 -18.82 0.28 -16.14
CA PHE A 128 -18.81 0.26 -17.60
C PHE A 128 -17.40 0.52 -18.16
N MET A 129 -16.70 1.53 -17.65
CA MET A 129 -15.34 1.87 -18.07
C MET A 129 -14.32 0.82 -17.64
N ALA A 130 -14.49 0.19 -16.47
CA ALA A 130 -13.58 -0.86 -16.01
C ALA A 130 -13.62 -2.09 -16.94
N VAL A 131 -14.83 -2.51 -17.35
CA VAL A 131 -15.02 -3.67 -18.22
C VAL A 131 -14.62 -3.37 -19.67
N ASN A 132 -15.02 -2.22 -20.21
CA ASN A 132 -14.73 -1.88 -21.61
C ASN A 132 -13.31 -1.33 -21.84
N GLY A 133 -12.70 -0.73 -20.81
CA GLY A 133 -11.36 -0.14 -20.90
C GLY A 133 -10.24 -1.18 -21.06
N ARG A 134 -10.43 -2.42 -20.60
CA ARG A 134 -9.45 -3.52 -20.77
C ARG A 134 -9.41 -4.07 -22.19
N GLY A 135 -10.54 -4.06 -22.91
CA GLY A 135 -10.60 -4.54 -24.29
C GLY A 135 -9.74 -3.73 -25.27
N SER A 136 -9.48 -2.45 -24.98
CA SER A 136 -8.68 -1.59 -25.87
C SER A 136 -7.17 -1.79 -25.73
N ALA A 137 -6.67 -2.26 -24.58
CA ALA A 137 -5.25 -2.46 -24.36
C ALA A 137 -4.77 -3.80 -24.97
N VAL A 138 -5.56 -4.87 -24.81
CA VAL A 138 -5.22 -6.20 -25.33
C VAL A 138 -5.27 -6.28 -26.86
N ALA A 139 -6.10 -5.46 -27.51
CA ALA A 139 -6.14 -5.38 -28.98
C ALA A 139 -4.95 -4.63 -29.59
N ALA A 140 -4.25 -3.80 -28.83
CA ALA A 140 -3.10 -3.03 -29.31
C ALA A 140 -1.77 -3.81 -29.26
N GLU A 141 -1.71 -4.88 -28.46
CA GLU A 141 -0.51 -5.72 -28.30
C GLU A 141 -0.49 -6.94 -29.25
N ALA A 142 -1.59 -7.16 -29.98
CA ALA A 142 -1.77 -8.25 -30.94
C ALA A 142 -1.66 -7.83 -32.42
N ALA A 143 -1.18 -6.61 -32.70
CA ALA A 143 -1.02 -6.04 -34.04
C ALA A 143 0.45 -5.68 -34.30
#